data_AF-T1EV68-F1
#
_entry.id   AF-T1EV68-F1
#
_cell.length_a   1.000
_cell.length_b   1.000
_cell.length_c   1.000
_cell.angle_alpha   90.00
_cell.angle_beta   90.00
_cell.angle_gamma   90.00
#
_symmetry.space_group_name_H-M   'P 1'
#
loop_
_entity.id
_entity.type
_entity.pdbx_description
1 polymer ?
#
loop_
_entity_poly.entity_id
_entity_poly.type
_entity_poly.pdbx_seq_one_letter_code
_entity_poly.pdbx_strand_id
1 'polypeptide(L)'
;MGLVTHPSRKRIGLWNIRSLCATGGERILVDELSRHGICIMGLQEVRWHGDGELCYADFNILWSGPAEGHPRLAGVALVLSNQANRALIEWHQISKRLMVARFRHLYDTMLAIVCYAPTNEASAETKDLFYTALKDSFLFTRSNDHIICPLTR
;
A
#
# COMPACT_ATOMS: atom_id res chain seq x y z
N MET A 1 -20.53 3.09 9.21
CA MET A 1 -19.36 2.20 9.40
C MET A 1 -19.20 1.34 8.15
N GLY A 2 -18.02 1.27 7.52
CA GLY A 2 -17.82 0.54 6.27
C GLY A 2 -17.28 -0.88 6.45
N LEU A 3 -17.50 -1.72 5.45
CA LEU A 3 -17.02 -3.10 5.36
C LEU A 3 -16.48 -3.34 3.95
N VAL A 4 -15.39 -4.12 3.85
CA VAL A 4 -15.06 -4.83 2.61
C VAL A 4 -15.99 -6.04 2.54
N THR A 5 -17.13 -5.90 1.84
CA THR A 5 -18.17 -6.94 1.69
C THR A 5 -18.15 -7.61 0.31
N HIS A 6 -18.90 -8.72 0.16
CA HIS A 6 -19.30 -9.26 -1.13
C HIS A 6 -20.84 -9.21 -1.28
N PRO A 7 -21.36 -8.54 -2.33
CA PRO A 7 -22.10 -9.27 -3.37
C PRO A 7 -21.58 -8.97 -4.79
N SER A 8 -20.70 -7.99 -4.96
CA SER A 8 -19.99 -7.69 -6.20
C SER A 8 -18.48 -7.84 -5.97
N ARG A 9 -17.81 -8.52 -6.91
CA ARG A 9 -16.40 -8.91 -6.87
C ARG A 9 -15.50 -7.70 -6.59
N LYS A 10 -15.04 -7.53 -5.35
CA LYS A 10 -14.08 -6.49 -4.96
C LYS A 10 -12.71 -6.88 -5.51
N ARG A 11 -12.19 -6.06 -6.42
CA ARG A 11 -10.89 -6.29 -7.06
C ARG A 11 -9.81 -5.60 -6.26
N ILE A 12 -8.86 -6.40 -5.78
CA ILE A 12 -7.65 -5.90 -5.13
C ILE A 12 -6.52 -6.04 -6.14
N GLY A 13 -5.76 -4.97 -6.34
CA GLY A 13 -4.66 -4.90 -7.28
C GLY A 13 -3.34 -4.62 -6.58
N LEU A 14 -2.25 -4.97 -7.26
CA LEU A 14 -0.88 -4.64 -6.87
C LEU A 14 -0.17 -4.14 -8.13
N TRP A 15 0.48 -2.98 -8.06
CA TRP A 15 1.12 -2.36 -9.23
C TRP A 15 2.42 -1.64 -8.84
N ASN A 16 3.54 -2.10 -9.39
CA ASN A 16 4.75 -1.28 -9.47
C ASN A 16 4.55 -0.18 -10.52
N ILE A 17 4.28 1.05 -10.07
CA ILE A 17 3.92 2.18 -10.94
C ILE A 17 5.14 2.82 -11.61
N ARG A 18 6.35 2.47 -11.17
CA ARG A 18 7.66 3.05 -11.57
C ARG A 18 7.85 4.54 -11.25
N SER A 19 6.81 5.37 -11.31
CA SER A 19 6.76 6.71 -10.70
C SER A 19 5.35 7.31 -10.80
N LEU A 20 4.84 7.86 -9.69
CA LEU A 20 3.64 8.71 -9.68
C LEU A 20 4.01 10.21 -9.55
N CYS A 21 5.27 10.57 -9.83
CA CYS A 21 5.76 11.96 -9.65
C CYS A 21 5.41 12.90 -10.82
N ALA A 22 4.88 12.39 -11.92
CA ALA A 22 4.45 13.24 -13.03
C ALA A 22 3.18 14.00 -12.64
N THR A 23 3.11 15.29 -12.99
CA THR A 23 1.93 16.12 -12.72
C THR A 23 0.67 15.47 -13.30
N GLY A 24 -0.32 15.20 -12.43
CA GLY A 24 -1.59 14.57 -12.82
C GLY A 24 -1.52 13.04 -12.93
N GLY A 25 -0.47 12.40 -12.44
CA GLY A 25 -0.38 10.94 -12.35
C GLY A 25 -1.47 10.33 -11.47
N GLU A 26 -1.86 11.03 -10.40
CA GLU A 26 -2.95 10.64 -9.49
C GLU A 26 -4.28 10.52 -10.23
N ARG A 27 -4.54 11.42 -11.19
CA ARG A 27 -5.73 11.39 -12.04
C ARG A 27 -5.78 10.13 -12.89
N ILE A 28 -4.70 9.86 -13.64
CA ILE A 28 -4.63 8.68 -14.52
C ILE A 28 -4.79 7.40 -13.70
N LEU A 29 -4.12 7.35 -12.54
CA LEU A 29 -4.24 6.24 -11.60
C LEU A 29 -5.70 6.04 -11.16
N VAL A 30 -6.35 7.08 -10.63
CA VAL A 30 -7.73 6.99 -10.13
C VAL A 30 -8.73 6.66 -11.24
N ASP A 31 -8.55 7.20 -12.45
CA ASP A 31 -9.39 6.89 -13.60
C ASP A 31 -9.27 5.40 -13.98
N GLU A 32 -8.07 4.84 -14.00
CA GLU A 32 -7.84 3.43 -14.29
C GLU A 32 -8.40 2.52 -13.19
N LEU A 33 -8.19 2.85 -11.92
CA LEU A 33 -8.76 2.07 -10.80
C LEU A 33 -10.29 2.06 -10.85
N SER A 34 -10.90 3.21 -11.13
CA SER A 34 -12.34 3.35 -11.30
C SER A 34 -12.85 2.51 -12.47
N ARG A 35 -12.19 2.62 -13.63
CA ARG A 35 -12.53 1.89 -14.86
C ARG A 35 -12.52 0.36 -14.67
N HIS A 36 -11.58 -0.15 -13.87
CA HIS A 36 -11.46 -1.58 -13.58
C HIS A 36 -12.22 -2.03 -12.34
N GLY A 37 -12.86 -1.12 -11.60
CA GLY A 37 -13.55 -1.43 -10.34
C GLY A 37 -12.61 -1.92 -9.23
N ILE A 38 -11.38 -1.42 -9.21
CA ILE A 38 -10.37 -1.77 -8.20
C ILE A 38 -10.63 -0.94 -6.94
N CYS A 39 -10.80 -1.62 -5.80
CA CYS A 39 -11.18 -0.96 -4.55
C CYS A 39 -10.01 -0.73 -3.60
N ILE A 40 -8.97 -1.56 -3.69
CA ILE A 40 -7.72 -1.49 -2.93
C ILE A 40 -6.59 -1.76 -3.92
N MET A 41 -5.62 -0.85 -4.00
CA MET A 41 -4.44 -1.01 -4.84
C MET A 41 -3.18 -0.75 -4.03
N GLY A 42 -2.31 -1.75 -3.92
CA GLY A 42 -0.96 -1.56 -3.38
C GLY A 42 -0.01 -1.08 -4.47
N LEU A 43 0.67 0.04 -4.25
CA LEU A 43 1.63 0.62 -5.18
C LEU A 43 3.06 0.51 -4.64
N GLN A 44 3.98 0.26 -5.56
CA GLN A 44 5.43 0.26 -5.33
C GLN A 44 6.10 1.25 -6.27
N GLU A 45 7.26 1.77 -5.86
CA GLU A 45 8.00 2.81 -6.60
C GLU A 45 7.17 4.09 -6.84
N VAL A 46 6.43 4.52 -5.82
CA VAL A 46 5.64 5.77 -5.87
C VAL A 46 6.56 6.99 -6.01
N ARG A 47 7.73 6.95 -5.36
CA ARG A 47 8.80 7.97 -5.42
C ARG A 47 8.41 9.33 -4.84
N TRP A 48 7.36 9.41 -4.02
CA TRP A 48 7.02 10.60 -3.24
C TRP A 48 7.87 10.71 -1.98
N HIS A 49 8.06 11.94 -1.49
CA HIS A 49 8.74 12.18 -0.22
C HIS A 49 7.80 12.12 0.97
N GLY A 50 8.42 11.89 2.12
CA GLY A 50 7.75 11.83 3.40
C GLY A 50 6.64 10.79 3.37
N ASP A 51 5.65 11.05 4.18
CA ASP A 51 4.52 10.19 4.36
C ASP A 51 3.26 11.02 4.57
N GLY A 52 2.12 10.43 4.29
CA GLY A 52 0.87 11.15 4.40
C GLY A 52 -0.32 10.47 3.74
N GLU A 53 -1.36 11.27 3.63
CA GLU A 53 -2.67 10.90 3.11
C GLU A 53 -3.16 11.98 2.13
N LEU A 54 -3.68 11.55 0.99
CA LEU A 54 -4.21 12.42 -0.05
C LEU A 54 -5.57 11.90 -0.52
N CYS A 55 -6.60 12.69 -0.27
CA CYS A 55 -7.91 12.49 -0.88
C CYS A 55 -7.91 13.06 -2.31
N TYR A 56 -8.20 12.21 -3.29
CA TYR A 56 -8.36 12.62 -4.68
C TYR A 56 -9.59 11.93 -5.29
N ALA A 57 -10.57 12.74 -5.72
CA ALA A 57 -11.87 12.27 -6.19
C ALA A 57 -12.52 11.28 -5.18
N ASP A 58 -12.87 10.08 -5.62
CA ASP A 58 -13.49 9.03 -4.78
C ASP A 58 -12.48 8.08 -4.12
N PHE A 59 -11.20 8.46 -4.10
CA PHE A 59 -10.11 7.64 -3.59
C PHE A 59 -9.28 8.38 -2.55
N ASN A 60 -8.70 7.59 -1.66
CA ASN A 60 -7.74 8.02 -0.67
C ASN A 60 -6.40 7.32 -0.92
N ILE A 61 -5.31 8.06 -0.95
CA ILE A 61 -3.95 7.54 -1.18
C ILE A 61 -3.15 7.71 0.11
N LEU A 62 -2.78 6.60 0.72
CA LEU A 62 -1.86 6.55 1.87
C LEU A 62 -0.48 6.25 1.32
N TRP A 63 0.55 7.02 1.66
CA TRP A 63 1.91 6.72 1.19
C TRP A 63 2.95 6.78 2.30
N SER A 64 4.04 6.07 2.06
CA SER A 64 5.27 6.15 2.84
C SER A 64 6.46 6.15 1.89
N GLY A 65 7.30 7.17 2.03
CA GLY A 65 8.41 7.46 1.14
C GLY A 65 9.68 7.86 1.88
N PRO A 66 10.79 8.05 1.15
CA PRO A 66 12.01 8.59 1.74
C PRO A 66 11.78 10.00 2.30
N ALA A 67 12.44 10.32 3.42
CA ALA A 67 12.42 11.65 4.01
C ALA A 67 12.87 12.73 3.00
N GLU A 68 12.43 13.96 3.21
CA GLU A 68 12.79 15.10 2.37
C GLU A 68 14.32 15.21 2.21
N GLY A 69 14.76 15.59 1.01
CA GLY A 69 16.18 15.70 0.65
C GLY A 69 16.92 14.38 0.36
N HIS A 70 16.31 13.21 0.59
CA HIS A 70 16.90 11.92 0.21
C HIS A 70 16.57 11.53 -1.24
N PRO A 71 17.30 10.60 -1.88
CA PRO A 71 16.94 10.12 -3.21
C PRO A 71 15.56 9.45 -3.28
N ARG A 72 14.77 9.78 -4.31
CA ARG A 72 13.43 9.21 -4.61
C ARG A 72 13.51 7.80 -5.23
N LEU A 73 14.21 6.88 -4.56
CA LEU A 73 14.48 5.50 -5.03
C LEU A 73 13.60 4.45 -4.35
N ALA A 74 12.63 4.88 -3.55
CA ALA A 74 11.72 4.03 -2.80
C ALA A 74 10.34 4.70 -2.75
N GLY A 75 9.42 4.07 -2.04
CA GLY A 75 8.07 4.57 -1.84
C GLY A 75 7.05 3.48 -2.09
N VAL A 76 6.15 3.32 -1.13
CA VAL A 76 4.98 2.46 -1.21
C VAL A 76 3.73 3.29 -0.95
N ALA A 77 2.63 2.92 -1.57
CA ALA A 77 1.34 3.52 -1.27
C ALA A 77 0.22 2.50 -1.29
N LEU A 78 -0.89 2.86 -0.66
CA LEU A 78 -2.14 2.13 -0.68
C LEU A 78 -3.24 3.08 -1.15
N VAL A 79 -3.87 2.73 -2.27
CA VAL A 79 -4.95 3.52 -2.87
C VAL A 79 -6.26 2.83 -2.56
N LEU A 80 -7.17 3.56 -1.92
CA LEU A 80 -8.40 3.05 -1.34
C LEU A 80 -9.57 3.78 -1.94
N SER A 81 -10.50 3.06 -2.56
CA SER A 81 -11.82 3.62 -2.86
C SER A 81 -12.50 4.11 -1.57
N ASN A 82 -13.43 5.05 -1.67
CA ASN A 82 -14.22 5.55 -0.55
C ASN A 82 -14.83 4.43 0.32
N GLN A 83 -15.25 3.31 -0.28
CA GLN A 83 -15.75 2.15 0.47
C GLN A 83 -14.62 1.45 1.25
N ALA A 84 -13.47 1.21 0.62
CA ALA A 84 -12.34 0.58 1.28
C ALA A 84 -11.78 1.46 2.41
N ASN A 85 -11.76 2.79 2.19
CA ASN A 85 -11.34 3.75 3.21
C ASN A 85 -12.26 3.69 4.45
N ARG A 86 -13.59 3.60 4.26
CA ARG A 86 -14.53 3.41 5.39
C ARG A 86 -14.39 2.06 6.11
N ALA A 87 -13.74 1.08 5.48
CA ALA A 87 -13.44 -0.21 6.06
C ALA A 87 -12.06 -0.27 6.70
N LEU A 88 -11.18 0.72 6.46
CA LEU A 88 -9.89 0.84 7.11
C LEU A 88 -10.09 0.99 8.62
N ILE A 89 -9.38 0.16 9.40
CA ILE A 89 -9.37 0.19 10.85
C ILE A 89 -8.15 0.97 11.32
N GLU A 90 -6.98 0.63 10.78
CA GLU A 90 -5.70 1.25 11.10
C GLU A 90 -4.71 0.98 9.96
N TRP A 91 -3.67 1.81 9.87
CA TRP A 91 -2.52 1.55 9.02
C TRP A 91 -1.26 2.08 9.70
N HIS A 92 -0.13 1.43 9.42
CA HIS A 92 1.17 1.74 9.99
C HIS A 92 2.23 1.82 8.89
N GLN A 93 3.05 2.85 8.98
CA GLN A 93 4.23 3.00 8.15
C GLN A 93 5.40 2.35 8.87
N ILE A 94 5.93 1.26 8.33
CA ILE A 94 7.07 0.56 8.93
C ILE A 94 8.37 1.15 8.39
N SER A 95 8.40 1.48 7.10
CA SER A 95 9.50 2.21 6.46
C SER A 95 9.06 2.76 5.10
N LYS A 96 9.93 3.55 4.45
CA LYS A 96 9.79 3.99 3.04
C LYS A 96 9.56 2.86 2.01
N ARG A 97 9.71 1.60 2.41
CA ARG A 97 9.57 0.38 1.58
C ARG A 97 8.52 -0.59 2.12
N LEU A 98 7.86 -0.31 3.25
CA LEU A 98 6.97 -1.25 3.91
C LEU A 98 5.88 -0.51 4.69
N MET A 99 4.63 -0.80 4.40
CA MET A 99 3.48 -0.36 5.18
C MET A 99 2.48 -1.50 5.37
N VAL A 100 1.71 -1.41 6.45
CA VAL A 100 0.63 -2.35 6.76
C VAL A 100 -0.68 -1.61 6.95
N ALA A 101 -1.78 -2.20 6.53
CA ALA A 101 -3.11 -1.63 6.69
C ALA A 101 -4.12 -2.74 7.00
N ARG A 102 -4.95 -2.50 8.02
CA ARG A 102 -5.97 -3.44 8.48
C ARG A 102 -7.35 -2.95 8.08
N PHE A 103 -8.14 -3.84 7.51
CA PHE A 103 -9.50 -3.57 7.06
C PHE A 103 -10.50 -4.45 7.78
N ARG A 104 -11.69 -3.90 8.00
CA ARG A 104 -12.88 -4.65 8.40
C ARG A 104 -13.39 -5.42 7.19
N HIS A 105 -13.41 -6.74 7.30
CA HIS A 105 -13.91 -7.64 6.27
C HIS A 105 -15.25 -8.24 6.72
N LEU A 106 -16.01 -8.83 5.80
CA LEU A 106 -17.34 -9.40 6.11
C LEU A 106 -17.29 -10.48 7.20
N TYR A 107 -16.24 -11.30 7.18
CA TYR A 107 -16.11 -12.46 8.08
C TYR A 107 -15.18 -12.22 9.28
N ASP A 108 -14.26 -11.26 9.18
CA ASP A 108 -13.35 -10.85 10.25
C ASP A 108 -12.58 -9.58 9.82
N THR A 109 -11.26 -9.71 9.63
CA THR A 109 -10.34 -8.65 9.26
C THR A 109 -9.42 -9.11 8.15
N MET A 110 -8.84 -8.14 7.44
CA MET A 110 -7.88 -8.35 6.37
C MET A 110 -6.67 -7.47 6.64
N LEU A 111 -5.47 -8.02 6.49
CA LEU A 111 -4.22 -7.28 6.62
C LEU A 111 -3.56 -7.16 5.23
N ALA A 112 -3.48 -5.94 4.72
CA ALA A 112 -2.67 -5.62 3.55
C ALA A 112 -1.26 -5.23 4.01
N ILE A 113 -0.25 -5.89 3.48
CA ILE A 113 1.16 -5.57 3.66
C ILE A 113 1.67 -5.11 2.30
N VAL A 114 1.97 -3.83 2.12
CA VAL A 114 2.53 -3.32 0.86
C VAL A 114 4.02 -3.10 1.06
N CYS A 115 4.84 -3.81 0.30
CA CYS A 115 6.28 -3.72 0.44
C CYS A 115 7.00 -3.64 -0.91
N TYR A 116 8.20 -3.07 -0.91
CA TYR A 116 9.09 -3.02 -2.07
C TYR A 116 10.51 -3.41 -1.64
N ALA A 117 10.94 -4.60 -2.05
CA ALA A 117 12.22 -5.17 -1.62
C ALA A 117 13.40 -4.26 -2.01
N PRO A 118 14.48 -4.22 -1.21
CA PRO A 118 15.74 -3.61 -1.63
C PRO A 118 16.30 -4.32 -2.87
N THR A 119 17.04 -3.57 -3.70
CA THR A 119 17.64 -4.13 -4.91
C THR A 119 18.77 -5.11 -4.58
N ASN A 120 19.22 -5.89 -5.57
CA ASN A 120 20.33 -6.83 -5.40
C ASN A 120 21.64 -6.13 -5.01
N GLU A 121 21.84 -4.89 -5.42
CA GLU A 121 23.03 -4.08 -5.12
C GLU A 121 22.98 -3.45 -3.71
N ALA A 122 21.84 -3.52 -3.02
CA ALA A 122 21.74 -3.01 -1.65
C ALA A 122 22.67 -3.79 -0.70
N SER A 123 23.17 -3.11 0.34
CA SER A 123 24.01 -3.73 1.36
C SER A 123 23.29 -4.88 2.06
N ALA A 124 24.05 -5.87 2.54
CA ALA A 124 23.51 -6.97 3.34
C ALA A 124 22.71 -6.44 4.54
N GLU A 125 23.25 -5.45 5.25
CA GLU A 125 22.57 -4.77 6.36
C GLU A 125 21.21 -4.18 5.95
N THR A 126 21.11 -3.52 4.79
CA THR A 126 19.83 -2.97 4.31
C THR A 126 18.82 -4.07 4.03
N LYS A 127 19.27 -5.20 3.47
CA LYS A 127 18.41 -6.37 3.21
C LYS A 127 17.96 -7.01 4.52
N ASP A 128 18.87 -7.20 5.47
CA ASP A 128 18.57 -7.82 6.76
C ASP A 128 17.58 -6.97 7.57
N LEU A 129 17.78 -5.64 7.62
CA LEU A 129 16.84 -4.72 8.24
C LEU A 129 15.45 -4.80 7.59
N PHE A 130 15.39 -4.84 6.26
CA PHE A 130 14.12 -4.95 5.54
C PHE A 130 13.41 -6.28 5.81
N TYR A 131 14.11 -7.42 5.69
CA TYR A 131 13.50 -8.74 5.89
C TYR A 131 13.12 -8.99 7.35
N THR A 132 13.86 -8.41 8.30
CA THR A 132 13.48 -8.41 9.73
C THR A 132 12.20 -7.62 9.93
N ALA A 133 12.13 -6.38 9.46
CA ALA A 133 10.93 -5.56 9.56
C ALA A 133 9.71 -6.19 8.86
N LEU A 134 9.92 -6.83 7.70
CA LEU A 134 8.88 -7.58 7.00
C LEU A 134 8.41 -8.76 7.84
N LYS A 135 9.32 -9.53 8.45
CA LYS A 135 8.97 -10.63 9.35
C LYS A 135 8.16 -10.13 10.55
N ASP A 136 8.60 -9.04 11.18
CA ASP A 136 7.90 -8.43 12.31
C ASP A 136 6.53 -7.89 11.92
N SER A 137 6.35 -7.48 10.66
CA SER A 137 5.05 -7.05 10.17
C SER A 137 3.99 -8.17 10.16
N PHE A 138 4.41 -9.44 10.11
CA PHE A 138 3.51 -10.57 10.28
C PHE A 138 3.03 -10.73 11.72
N LEU A 139 3.68 -10.11 12.71
CA LEU A 139 3.18 -10.10 14.10
C LEU A 139 1.91 -9.26 14.24
N PHE A 140 1.64 -8.35 13.29
CA PHE A 140 0.35 -7.67 13.24
C PHE A 140 -0.79 -8.60 12.82
N THR A 141 -0.51 -9.79 12.26
CA THR A 141 -1.55 -10.70 11.78
C THR A 141 -2.34 -11.32 12.94
N ARG A 142 -3.63 -11.54 12.68
CA ARG A 142 -4.54 -12.33 13.51
C ARG A 142 -4.78 -13.67 12.84
N SER A 143 -5.20 -14.68 13.60
CA SER A 143 -5.40 -16.06 13.11
C SER A 143 -6.31 -16.18 11.87
N ASN A 144 -7.21 -15.23 11.65
CA ASN A 144 -8.16 -15.21 10.53
C ASN A 144 -7.89 -14.11 9.51
N ASP A 145 -6.75 -13.42 9.59
CA ASP A 145 -6.44 -12.37 8.62
C ASP A 145 -6.21 -12.94 7.23
N HIS A 146 -6.89 -12.35 6.25
CA HIS A 146 -6.46 -12.48 4.86
C HIS A 146 -5.24 -11.59 4.63
N ILE A 147 -4.09 -12.18 4.29
CA ILE A 147 -2.84 -11.44 4.04
C ILE A 147 -2.65 -11.18 2.55
N ILE A 148 -2.36 -9.94 2.19
CA ILE A 148 -1.97 -9.54 0.83
C ILE A 148 -0.58 -8.91 0.90
N CYS A 149 0.43 -9.56 0.31
CA CYS A 149 1.83 -9.11 0.35
C CYS A 149 2.50 -9.27 -1.03
N PRO A 150 2.67 -8.20 -1.83
CA PRO A 150 3.48 -8.26 -3.03
C PRO A 150 4.96 -8.19 -2.67
N LEU A 151 5.70 -9.23 -3.01
CA LEU A 151 7.16 -9.16 -3.12
C LEU A 151 7.51 -9.01 -4.59
N THR A 152 7.97 -7.82 -4.98
CA THR A 152 8.59 -7.61 -6.30
C THR A 152 10.07 -7.32 -6.11
N ARG A 153 10.87 -7.83 -7.05
CA ARG A 153 12.34 -7.72 -7.10
C ARG A 153 12.86 -6.29 -7.16
#